data_AF-A0A8H3GY51-F1
#
_entry.id   AF-A0A8H3GY51-F1
#
_cell.length_a   1.000
_cell.length_b   1.000
_cell.length_c   1.000
_cell.angle_alpha   90.00
_cell.angle_beta   90.00
_cell.angle_gamma   90.00
#
_symmetry.space_group_name_H-M   'P 1'
#
loop_
_entity.id
_entity.type
_entity.pdbx_description
1 polymer ?
#
loop_
_entity_poly.entity_id
_entity_poly.type
_entity_poly.pdbx_seq_one_letter_code
_entity_poly.pdbx_strand_id
1 'polypeptide(L)'
;MFSFGRQEQHQARQEREHLEAQKRKAKRMEAHERRMRKQDEDAARARANRAQRHQRGVADEPAEYFSQISAIFLVMLLIPIGMVEAVRRTGVPPGPRHRASPGGWPTPGRILRVGVSENEQMREWYEVVAKEWAGGTHRKSDLAAWARYTAQWNKLQGMGVPGKKNSDAILFFSNIPWPTVRAPRGPDDITKEAVASLVLSSSHSQDKAVKARLRELLLLWHPDKFVGRWMCYVVPADQPDVTEGVMAVARIANELMAERNLRLI
;
A
#
# COMPACT_ATOMS: atom_id res chain seq x y z
N MET A 1 -80.26 27.28 17.51
CA MET A 1 -79.85 26.50 16.31
C MET A 1 -78.47 26.89 15.72
N PHE A 2 -77.66 27.76 16.34
CA PHE A 2 -76.38 28.22 15.75
C PHE A 2 -75.11 27.42 16.14
N SER A 3 -75.24 26.26 16.81
CA SER A 3 -74.06 25.51 17.31
C SER A 3 -73.45 24.54 16.30
N PHE A 4 -74.25 24.04 15.34
CA PHE A 4 -73.82 22.98 14.42
C PHE A 4 -72.77 23.45 13.40
N GLY A 5 -72.91 24.67 12.88
CA GLY A 5 -71.98 25.21 11.87
C GLY A 5 -70.55 25.45 12.37
N ARG A 6 -70.34 25.69 13.67
CA ARG A 6 -68.97 25.85 14.23
C ARG A 6 -68.21 24.53 14.29
N GLN A 7 -68.91 23.42 14.50
CA GLN A 7 -68.30 22.10 14.58
C GLN A 7 -67.86 21.60 13.20
N GLU A 8 -68.69 21.80 12.18
CA GLU A 8 -68.33 21.49 10.79
C GLU A 8 -67.15 22.34 10.30
N GLN A 9 -67.12 23.64 10.63
CA GLN A 9 -65.98 24.50 10.29
C GLN A 9 -64.68 24.04 10.96
N HIS A 10 -64.75 23.54 12.19
CA HIS A 10 -63.57 23.02 12.88
C HIS A 10 -63.07 21.72 12.25
N GLN A 11 -63.98 20.80 11.91
CA GLN A 11 -63.62 19.55 11.20
C GLN A 11 -63.01 19.85 9.83
N ALA A 12 -63.63 20.72 9.03
CA ALA A 12 -63.10 21.11 7.73
C ALA A 12 -61.70 21.75 7.82
N ARG A 13 -61.44 22.51 8.90
CA ARG A 13 -60.10 23.05 9.16
C ARG A 13 -59.09 21.96 9.50
N GLN A 14 -59.45 21.01 10.37
CA GLN A 14 -58.58 19.89 10.72
C GLN A 14 -58.25 19.01 9.50
N GLU A 15 -59.23 18.73 8.65
CA GLU A 15 -59.02 17.96 7.42
C GLU A 15 -58.08 18.66 6.45
N ARG A 16 -58.24 19.98 6.26
CA ARG A 16 -57.31 20.79 5.44
C ARG A 16 -55.90 20.77 5.99
N GLU A 17 -55.74 20.95 7.30
CA GLU A 17 -54.43 20.90 7.97
C GLU A 17 -53.78 19.52 7.83
N HIS A 18 -54.54 18.43 7.97
CA HIS A 18 -54.04 17.07 7.78
C HIS A 18 -53.64 16.80 6.31
N LEU A 19 -54.44 17.25 5.35
CA LEU A 19 -54.13 17.12 3.92
C LEU A 19 -52.87 17.93 3.55
N GLU A 20 -52.71 19.13 4.09
CA GLU A 20 -51.49 19.93 3.90
C GLU A 20 -50.28 19.25 4.53
N ALA A 21 -50.41 18.67 5.73
CA ALA A 21 -49.34 17.93 6.38
C ALA A 21 -48.91 16.72 5.53
N GLN A 22 -49.86 15.99 4.96
CA GLN A 22 -49.58 14.88 4.04
C GLN A 22 -48.86 15.36 2.77
N LYS A 23 -49.30 16.46 2.15
CA LYS A 23 -48.63 17.06 0.99
C LYS A 23 -47.20 17.49 1.31
N ARG A 24 -46.97 18.09 2.47
CA ARG A 24 -45.62 18.47 2.93
C ARG A 24 -44.74 17.23 3.13
N LYS A 25 -45.28 16.15 3.72
CA LYS A 25 -44.56 14.89 3.90
C LYS A 25 -44.21 14.25 2.55
N ALA A 26 -45.15 14.20 1.61
CA ALA A 26 -44.92 13.70 0.25
C ALA A 26 -43.82 14.50 -0.46
N LYS A 27 -43.87 15.84 -0.40
CA LYS A 27 -42.84 16.70 -1.00
C LYS A 27 -41.46 16.48 -0.39
N ARG A 28 -41.36 16.22 0.92
CA ARG A 28 -40.10 15.89 1.60
C ARG A 28 -39.56 14.53 1.15
N MET A 29 -40.43 13.53 1.01
CA MET A 29 -40.06 12.20 0.51
C MET A 29 -39.56 12.28 -0.94
N GLU A 30 -40.27 12.99 -1.81
CA GLU A 30 -39.86 13.18 -3.21
C GLU A 30 -38.51 13.92 -3.31
N ALA A 31 -38.32 14.97 -2.51
CA ALA A 31 -37.04 15.68 -2.45
C ALA A 31 -35.90 14.79 -1.94
N HIS A 32 -36.16 13.89 -1.01
CA HIS A 32 -35.18 12.93 -0.51
C HIS A 32 -34.83 11.89 -1.58
N GLU A 33 -35.82 11.35 -2.28
CA GLU A 33 -35.62 10.40 -3.39
C GLU A 33 -34.79 11.03 -4.53
N ARG A 34 -35.08 12.28 -4.90
CA ARG A 34 -34.28 13.02 -5.89
C ARG A 34 -32.82 13.19 -5.46
N ARG A 35 -32.55 13.38 -4.17
CA ARG A 35 -31.17 13.46 -3.65
C ARG A 35 -30.45 12.12 -3.73
N MET A 36 -31.14 11.02 -3.40
CA MET A 36 -30.57 9.67 -3.51
C MET A 36 -30.23 9.32 -4.96
N ARG A 37 -31.17 9.55 -5.90
CA ARG A 37 -30.91 9.32 -7.33
C ARG A 37 -29.71 10.12 -7.84
N LYS A 38 -29.60 11.40 -7.45
CA LYS A 38 -28.45 12.24 -7.81
C LYS A 38 -27.14 11.68 -7.25
N GLN A 39 -27.14 11.22 -6.01
CA GLN A 39 -25.96 10.63 -5.38
C GLN A 39 -25.52 9.34 -6.10
N ASP A 40 -26.46 8.51 -6.51
CA ASP A 40 -26.18 7.29 -7.28
C ASP A 40 -25.64 7.60 -8.68
N GLU A 41 -26.20 8.61 -9.37
CA GLU A 41 -25.70 9.10 -10.66
C GLU A 41 -24.27 9.65 -10.56
N ASP A 42 -23.99 10.47 -9.54
CA ASP A 42 -22.66 11.02 -9.29
C ASP A 42 -21.65 9.90 -8.96
N ALA A 43 -22.06 8.89 -8.17
CA ALA A 43 -21.24 7.72 -7.87
C ALA A 43 -20.95 6.88 -9.12
N ALA A 44 -21.95 6.65 -9.98
CA ALA A 44 -21.78 5.94 -11.25
C ALA A 44 -20.81 6.69 -12.19
N ARG A 45 -20.94 8.02 -12.28
CA ARG A 45 -20.03 8.87 -13.05
C ARG A 45 -18.59 8.80 -12.52
N ALA A 46 -18.41 8.79 -11.20
CA ALA A 46 -17.09 8.64 -10.58
C ALA A 46 -16.44 7.28 -10.91
N ARG A 47 -17.23 6.19 -10.85
CA ARG A 47 -16.78 4.84 -11.24
C ARG A 47 -16.36 4.79 -12.72
N ALA A 48 -17.17 5.36 -13.61
CA ALA A 48 -16.84 5.43 -15.04
C ALA A 48 -15.53 6.21 -15.31
N ASN A 49 -15.35 7.36 -14.66
CA ASN A 49 -14.11 8.14 -14.76
C ASN A 49 -12.89 7.37 -14.24
N ARG A 50 -13.03 6.61 -13.15
CA ARG A 50 -11.95 5.75 -12.61
C ARG A 50 -11.59 4.67 -13.64
N ALA A 51 -12.58 3.98 -14.21
CA ALA A 51 -12.36 2.97 -15.25
C ALA A 51 -11.67 3.54 -16.50
N GLN A 52 -12.05 4.73 -16.96
CA GLN A 52 -11.40 5.38 -18.10
C GLN A 52 -9.94 5.75 -17.82
N ARG A 53 -9.60 6.18 -16.60
CA ARG A 53 -8.21 6.43 -16.19
C ARG A 53 -7.39 5.15 -16.17
N HIS A 54 -7.98 4.02 -15.75
CA HIS A 54 -7.31 2.73 -15.84
C HIS A 54 -7.00 2.34 -17.28
N GLN A 55 -7.92 2.57 -18.21
CA GLN A 55 -7.66 2.29 -19.64
C GLN A 55 -6.58 3.20 -20.25
N ARG A 56 -6.55 4.50 -19.90
CA ARG A 56 -5.50 5.42 -20.39
C ARG A 56 -4.14 5.21 -19.73
N GLY A 57 -4.10 4.87 -18.44
CA GLY A 57 -2.85 4.65 -17.69
C GLY A 57 -2.10 3.36 -18.03
N VAL A 58 -2.63 2.52 -18.92
CA VAL A 58 -1.97 1.32 -19.45
C VAL A 58 -1.21 1.60 -20.76
N ALA A 59 -1.44 2.76 -21.40
CA ALA A 59 -0.77 3.11 -22.66
C ALA A 59 0.47 4.01 -22.50
N ASP A 60 0.67 4.63 -21.34
CA ASP A 60 1.79 5.54 -21.06
C ASP A 60 2.53 5.13 -19.76
N GLU A 61 3.16 3.95 -19.75
CA GLU A 61 4.46 3.85 -19.06
C GLU A 61 5.55 3.84 -20.13
N PRO A 62 6.42 4.86 -20.20
CA PRO A 62 7.54 4.84 -21.12
C PRO A 62 8.47 3.71 -20.68
N ALA A 63 8.77 2.81 -21.64
CA ALA A 63 9.82 1.80 -21.56
C ALA A 63 11.24 2.39 -21.33
N GLU A 64 11.36 3.65 -20.91
CA GLU A 64 12.61 4.35 -20.68
C GLU A 64 13.32 3.94 -19.38
N TYR A 65 12.62 3.33 -18.41
CA TYR A 65 13.27 2.85 -17.19
C TYR A 65 14.02 1.52 -17.37
N PHE A 66 13.66 0.72 -18.39
CA PHE A 66 14.38 -0.51 -18.73
C PHE A 66 15.56 -0.26 -19.69
N SER A 67 15.54 0.83 -20.46
CA SER A 67 16.63 1.16 -21.39
C SER A 67 17.89 1.65 -20.67
N GLN A 68 17.78 2.39 -19.55
CA GLN A 68 18.96 2.87 -18.80
C GLN A 68 19.74 1.74 -18.12
N ILE A 69 19.07 0.68 -17.64
CA ILE A 69 19.76 -0.44 -16.98
C ILE A 69 20.43 -1.34 -18.02
N SER A 70 19.82 -1.54 -19.20
CA SER A 70 20.45 -2.33 -20.28
C SER A 70 21.69 -1.66 -20.88
N ALA A 71 21.72 -0.32 -20.99
CA ALA A 71 22.85 0.42 -21.53
C ALA A 71 24.10 0.33 -20.65
N ILE A 72 23.95 0.29 -19.33
CA ILE A 72 25.08 0.12 -18.38
C ILE A 72 25.66 -1.30 -18.48
N PHE A 73 24.80 -2.31 -18.70
CA PHE A 73 25.24 -3.69 -18.90
C PHE A 73 25.88 -3.93 -20.29
N LEU A 74 25.44 -3.22 -21.34
CA LEU A 74 26.02 -3.36 -22.68
C LEU A 74 27.37 -2.65 -22.82
N VAL A 75 27.57 -1.50 -22.15
CA VAL A 75 28.86 -0.77 -22.15
C VAL A 75 29.95 -1.56 -21.40
N MET A 76 29.58 -2.38 -20.41
CA MET A 76 30.51 -3.25 -19.69
C MET A 76 30.88 -4.54 -20.45
N LEU A 77 30.10 -4.95 -21.45
CA LEU A 77 30.33 -6.14 -22.27
C LEU A 77 31.13 -5.86 -23.57
N LEU A 78 31.38 -4.57 -23.89
CA LEU A 78 32.02 -4.14 -25.14
C LEU A 78 33.40 -3.49 -24.96
N ILE A 79 34.01 -3.55 -23.77
CA ILE A 79 35.42 -3.15 -23.62
C ILE A 79 36.30 -4.35 -23.97
N PRO A 80 36.97 -4.40 -25.14
CA PRO A 80 37.93 -5.45 -25.43
C PRO A 80 39.11 -5.38 -24.46
N ILE A 81 39.56 -6.55 -24.02
CA ILE A 81 40.60 -6.86 -23.02
C ILE A 81 41.99 -6.23 -23.35
N GLY A 82 42.16 -5.51 -24.45
CA GLY A 82 43.45 -4.96 -24.88
C GLY A 82 43.89 -3.63 -24.25
N MET A 83 43.06 -2.94 -23.46
CA MET A 83 43.35 -1.55 -23.04
C MET A 83 43.93 -1.39 -21.61
N VAL A 84 44.22 -2.50 -20.91
CA VAL A 84 44.81 -2.46 -19.55
C VAL A 84 46.35 -2.63 -19.56
N GLU A 85 46.94 -3.06 -20.68
CA GLU A 85 48.40 -3.24 -20.79
C GLU A 85 49.18 -1.92 -21.02
N ALA A 86 48.52 -0.84 -21.47
CA ALA A 86 49.19 0.40 -21.89
C ALA A 86 49.54 1.38 -20.75
N VAL A 87 48.99 1.20 -19.55
CA VAL A 87 49.20 2.12 -18.40
C VAL A 87 50.31 1.63 -17.44
N ARG A 88 50.93 0.47 -17.70
CA ARG A 88 52.04 -0.06 -16.87
C ARG A 88 53.45 0.39 -17.30
N ARG A 89 53.61 1.19 -18.37
CA ARG A 89 54.93 1.57 -18.91
C ARG A 89 55.44 2.98 -18.61
N THR A 90 54.76 3.76 -17.78
CA THR A 90 55.32 5.04 -17.30
C THR A 90 55.77 4.87 -15.85
N GLY A 91 57.06 4.61 -15.67
CA GLY A 91 57.70 4.51 -14.36
C GLY A 91 57.61 5.84 -13.62
N VAL A 92 56.84 5.85 -12.53
CA VAL A 92 56.81 6.93 -11.54
C VAL A 92 57.04 6.30 -10.16
N PRO A 93 58.07 6.73 -9.40
CA PRO A 93 58.41 6.13 -8.11
C PRO A 93 57.45 6.59 -6.99
N PRO A 94 57.26 5.81 -5.91
CA PRO A 94 56.28 6.13 -4.88
C PRO A 94 56.83 7.11 -3.83
N GLY A 95 56.15 8.25 -3.68
CA GLY A 95 56.24 9.14 -2.51
C GLY A 95 55.33 8.70 -1.36
N PRO A 96 55.49 9.27 -0.15
CA PRO A 96 55.19 8.58 1.11
C PRO A 96 53.72 8.56 1.50
N ARG A 97 53.43 7.51 2.29
CA ARG A 97 52.15 7.11 2.90
C ARG A 97 51.34 8.29 3.44
N HIS A 98 50.13 8.44 2.92
CA HIS A 98 49.03 9.12 3.61
C HIS A 98 47.80 8.22 3.70
N ARG A 99 47.48 7.88 4.95
CA ARG A 99 46.17 7.84 5.61
C ARG A 99 44.96 7.41 4.76
N ALA A 100 44.40 6.26 5.13
CA ALA A 100 43.19 5.67 4.61
C ALA A 100 41.98 6.63 4.61
N SER A 101 41.37 6.80 3.43
CA SER A 101 40.02 7.31 3.25
C SER A 101 38.99 6.16 3.32
N PRO A 102 37.82 6.36 3.95
CA PRO A 102 36.73 5.40 3.92
C PRO A 102 35.97 5.55 2.59
N GLY A 103 36.41 4.84 1.57
CA GLY A 103 35.79 4.89 0.24
C GLY A 103 36.53 4.11 -0.86
N GLY A 104 37.63 3.44 -0.53
CA GLY A 104 38.34 2.58 -1.46
C GLY A 104 37.57 1.29 -1.71
N TRP A 105 37.27 1.00 -2.98
CA TRP A 105 36.81 -0.31 -3.42
C TRP A 105 37.77 -1.40 -2.94
N PRO A 106 37.28 -2.51 -2.37
CA PRO A 106 38.15 -3.62 -2.01
C PRO A 106 38.65 -4.30 -3.30
N THR A 107 39.91 -4.10 -3.64
CA THR A 107 40.58 -4.87 -4.69
C THR A 107 40.72 -6.34 -4.26
N PRO A 108 40.61 -7.32 -5.17
CA PRO A 108 40.75 -8.73 -4.84
C PRO A 108 42.17 -9.02 -4.38
N GLY A 109 42.37 -9.07 -3.06
CA GLY A 109 43.59 -9.51 -2.44
C GLY A 109 43.70 -11.02 -2.57
N ARG A 110 44.37 -11.47 -3.63
CA ARG A 110 45.15 -12.72 -3.77
C ARG A 110 44.88 -13.80 -2.70
N ILE A 111 43.75 -14.49 -2.80
CA ILE A 111 43.59 -15.86 -2.31
C ILE A 111 43.35 -16.72 -3.54
N LEU A 112 44.43 -17.02 -4.27
CA LEU A 112 44.37 -17.91 -5.42
C LEU A 112 44.12 -19.33 -4.90
N ARG A 113 42.91 -19.85 -5.12
CA ARG A 113 42.71 -21.30 -5.11
C ARG A 113 43.40 -21.87 -6.35
N VAL A 114 44.34 -22.79 -6.12
CA VAL A 114 45.07 -23.48 -7.18
C VAL A 114 44.07 -24.28 -8.02
N GLY A 115 44.00 -24.00 -9.34
CA GLY A 115 43.23 -24.79 -10.31
C GLY A 115 41.95 -24.16 -10.87
N VAL A 116 41.52 -22.97 -10.41
CA VAL A 116 40.34 -22.26 -10.95
C VAL A 116 40.81 -21.11 -11.82
N SER A 117 40.29 -21.01 -13.06
CA SER A 117 40.70 -19.93 -13.98
C SER A 117 40.31 -18.55 -13.42
N GLU A 118 41.12 -17.53 -13.71
CA GLU A 118 40.93 -16.16 -13.20
C GLU A 118 39.54 -15.58 -13.56
N ASN A 119 38.98 -15.97 -14.71
CA ASN A 119 37.63 -15.60 -15.15
C ASN A 119 36.52 -16.23 -14.30
N GLU A 120 36.74 -17.44 -13.78
CA GLU A 120 35.76 -18.16 -12.96
C GLU A 120 35.75 -17.61 -11.53
N GLN A 121 36.94 -17.28 -10.97
CA GLN A 121 37.04 -16.55 -9.70
C GLN A 121 36.38 -15.17 -9.77
N MET A 122 36.52 -14.46 -10.89
CA MET A 122 35.91 -13.15 -11.07
C MET A 122 34.38 -13.25 -11.17
N ARG A 123 33.84 -14.26 -11.86
CA ARG A 123 32.39 -14.53 -11.93
C ARG A 123 31.81 -14.88 -10.56
N GLU A 124 32.45 -15.76 -9.80
CA GLU A 124 32.03 -16.09 -8.43
C GLU A 124 32.05 -14.85 -7.53
N TRP A 125 33.08 -14.01 -7.64
CA TRP A 125 33.17 -12.77 -6.88
C TRP A 125 32.05 -11.79 -7.25
N TYR A 126 31.76 -11.61 -8.53
CA TYR A 126 30.63 -10.78 -8.98
C TYR A 126 29.28 -11.33 -8.52
N GLU A 127 29.07 -12.65 -8.54
CA GLU A 127 27.83 -13.26 -8.05
C GLU A 127 27.65 -13.08 -6.55
N VAL A 128 28.71 -13.19 -5.75
CA VAL A 128 28.68 -12.95 -4.29
C VAL A 128 28.37 -11.49 -3.99
N VAL A 129 29.08 -10.55 -4.62
CA VAL A 129 28.85 -9.11 -4.44
C VAL A 129 27.46 -8.72 -4.93
N ALA A 130 27.00 -9.22 -6.07
CA ALA A 130 25.64 -8.97 -6.55
C ALA A 130 24.57 -9.49 -5.58
N LYS A 131 24.75 -10.69 -5.00
CA LYS A 131 23.86 -11.22 -3.95
C LYS A 131 23.88 -10.37 -2.69
N GLU A 132 25.03 -9.93 -2.22
CA GLU A 132 25.14 -9.06 -1.04
C GLU A 132 24.48 -7.70 -1.26
N TRP A 133 24.70 -7.09 -2.43
CA TRP A 133 24.10 -5.80 -2.78
C TRP A 133 22.58 -5.91 -3.00
N ALA A 134 22.11 -6.97 -3.66
CA ALA A 134 20.68 -7.24 -3.81
C ALA A 134 20.00 -7.51 -2.45
N GLY A 135 20.65 -8.26 -1.56
CA GLY A 135 20.16 -8.49 -0.19
C GLY A 135 20.14 -7.21 0.65
N GLY A 136 21.17 -6.37 0.52
CA GLY A 136 21.26 -5.08 1.22
C GLY A 136 20.24 -4.05 0.76
N THR A 137 19.88 -4.03 -0.53
CA THR A 137 18.84 -3.16 -1.09
C THR A 137 17.43 -3.64 -0.71
N HIS A 138 17.17 -4.94 -0.78
CA HIS A 138 15.87 -5.52 -0.37
C HIS A 138 15.57 -5.33 1.12
N ARG A 139 16.58 -5.52 1.98
CA ARG A 139 16.44 -5.29 3.42
C ARG A 139 16.13 -3.82 3.76
N LYS A 140 16.72 -2.87 3.02
CA LYS A 140 16.45 -1.43 3.19
C LYS A 140 15.03 -1.07 2.73
N SER A 141 14.54 -1.65 1.63
CA SER A 141 13.17 -1.40 1.16
C SER A 141 12.11 -1.93 2.12
N ASP A 142 12.35 -3.11 2.72
CA ASP A 142 11.41 -3.72 3.67
C ASP A 142 11.28 -2.90 4.95
N LEU A 143 12.40 -2.41 5.50
CA LEU A 143 12.42 -1.53 6.66
C LEU A 143 11.66 -0.22 6.40
N ALA A 144 11.89 0.39 5.23
CA ALA A 144 11.19 1.61 4.84
C ALA A 144 9.69 1.40 4.69
N ALA A 145 9.27 0.27 4.10
CA ALA A 145 7.87 -0.10 3.97
C ALA A 145 7.21 -0.32 5.35
N TRP A 146 7.88 -1.05 6.24
CA TRP A 146 7.41 -1.30 7.60
C TRP A 146 7.28 -0.02 8.43
N ALA A 147 8.28 0.87 8.34
CA ALA A 147 8.25 2.17 9.02
C ALA A 147 7.07 3.03 8.54
N ARG A 148 6.83 3.07 7.22
CA ARG A 148 5.67 3.78 6.65
C ARG A 148 4.35 3.20 7.15
N TYR A 149 4.18 1.88 7.10
CA TYR A 149 2.98 1.20 7.61
C TYR A 149 2.73 1.56 9.07
N THR A 150 3.76 1.44 9.92
CA THR A 150 3.65 1.71 11.37
C THR A 150 3.29 3.16 11.65
N ALA A 151 3.92 4.11 10.96
CA ALA A 151 3.64 5.54 11.13
C ALA A 151 2.20 5.89 10.73
N GLN A 152 1.72 5.36 9.60
CA GLN A 152 0.35 5.57 9.15
C GLN A 152 -0.67 4.86 10.06
N TRP A 153 -0.34 3.67 10.57
CA TRP A 153 -1.17 2.95 11.54
C TRP A 153 -1.33 3.75 12.83
N ASN A 154 -0.24 4.30 13.38
CA ASN A 154 -0.30 5.15 14.57
C ASN A 154 -1.17 6.40 14.35
N LYS A 155 -1.11 7.00 13.15
CA LYS A 155 -2.01 8.11 12.78
C LYS A 155 -3.48 7.68 12.75
N LEU A 156 -3.79 6.50 12.20
CA LEU A 156 -5.14 5.93 12.19
C LEU A 156 -5.67 5.64 13.61
N GLN A 157 -4.81 5.12 14.49
CA GLN A 157 -5.15 4.86 15.89
C GLN A 157 -5.50 6.15 16.64
N GLY A 158 -4.78 7.25 16.37
CA GLY A 158 -5.06 8.57 16.94
C GLY A 158 -6.43 9.15 16.56
N MET A 159 -7.02 8.73 15.43
CA MET A 159 -8.36 9.15 15.00
C MET A 159 -9.50 8.35 15.68
N GLY A 160 -9.22 7.13 16.15
CA GLY A 160 -10.21 6.22 16.74
C GLY A 160 -10.28 6.25 18.27
N VAL A 161 -9.73 7.28 18.94
CA VAL A 161 -9.72 7.36 20.41
C VAL A 161 -11.13 7.72 20.91
N PRO A 162 -11.76 6.89 21.76
CA PRO A 162 -13.06 7.19 22.35
C PRO A 162 -13.00 8.52 23.11
N GLY A 163 -13.91 9.44 22.80
CA GLY A 163 -13.99 10.77 23.44
C GLY A 163 -13.30 11.92 22.68
N LYS A 164 -12.49 11.63 21.65
CA LYS A 164 -11.88 12.64 20.79
C LYS A 164 -12.36 12.47 19.35
N LYS A 165 -13.60 12.89 19.07
CA LYS A 165 -14.09 12.99 17.69
C LYS A 165 -13.32 14.13 17.01
N ASN A 166 -12.33 13.81 16.19
CA ASN A 166 -11.92 14.76 15.16
C ASN A 166 -13.09 14.85 14.18
N SER A 167 -13.96 15.83 14.37
CA SER A 167 -15.16 16.06 13.53
C SER A 167 -14.83 16.19 12.04
N ASP A 168 -13.56 16.47 11.73
CA ASP A 168 -13.08 16.79 10.39
C ASP A 168 -12.17 15.69 9.81
N ALA A 169 -12.01 14.55 10.51
CA ALA A 169 -11.18 13.46 10.02
C ALA A 169 -11.90 12.67 8.93
N ILE A 170 -11.44 12.83 7.68
CA ILE A 170 -11.94 12.11 6.52
C ILE A 170 -10.92 11.06 6.08
N LEU A 171 -11.35 9.80 6.02
CA LEU A 171 -10.57 8.66 5.55
C LEU A 171 -10.97 8.28 4.12
N PHE A 172 -9.97 8.13 3.27
CA PHE A 172 -10.07 7.60 1.91
C PHE A 172 -9.39 6.23 1.87
N PHE A 173 -9.75 5.39 0.90
CA PHE A 173 -9.12 4.08 0.70
C PHE A 173 -7.59 4.19 0.62
N SER A 174 -7.09 5.20 -0.11
CA SER A 174 -5.64 5.46 -0.27
C SER A 174 -4.91 5.88 1.00
N ASN A 175 -5.65 6.40 1.99
CA ASN A 175 -5.09 6.92 3.24
C ASN A 175 -5.11 5.87 4.36
N ILE A 176 -5.76 4.72 4.12
CA ILE A 176 -5.75 3.60 5.04
C ILE A 176 -4.38 2.90 4.94
N PRO A 177 -3.74 2.61 6.07
CA PRO A 177 -2.43 1.96 6.16
C PRO A 177 -2.53 0.46 5.84
N TRP A 178 -2.82 0.07 4.61
CA TRP A 178 -2.91 -1.34 4.21
C TRP A 178 -1.59 -2.09 4.48
N PRO A 179 -1.62 -3.36 4.91
CA PRO A 179 -0.42 -4.12 5.28
C PRO A 179 0.32 -4.66 4.05
N THR A 180 0.62 -3.79 3.10
CA THR A 180 1.31 -4.10 1.84
C THR A 180 2.54 -3.21 1.68
N VAL A 181 3.56 -3.69 0.95
CA VAL A 181 4.78 -2.90 0.70
C VAL A 181 4.45 -1.62 -0.07
N ARG A 182 3.57 -1.68 -1.07
CA ARG A 182 3.07 -0.50 -1.79
C ARG A 182 1.62 -0.23 -1.40
N ALA A 183 1.26 1.04 -1.23
CA ALA A 183 -0.13 1.42 -0.97
C ALA A 183 -1.02 0.96 -2.14
N PRO A 184 -2.06 0.14 -1.88
CA PRO A 184 -2.96 -0.36 -2.91
C PRO A 184 -3.84 0.79 -3.43
N ARG A 185 -4.22 0.70 -4.70
CA ARG A 185 -5.15 1.65 -5.33
C ARG A 185 -6.61 1.20 -5.22
N GLY A 186 -6.81 -0.10 -4.98
CA GLY A 186 -8.11 -0.71 -4.75
C GLY A 186 -8.00 -2.04 -4.01
N PRO A 187 -9.13 -2.69 -3.71
CA PRO A 187 -9.16 -3.96 -2.98
C PRO A 187 -8.44 -5.09 -3.71
N ASP A 188 -8.48 -5.10 -5.05
CA ASP A 188 -7.82 -6.12 -5.90
C ASP A 188 -6.29 -6.13 -5.74
N ASP A 189 -5.69 -4.99 -5.40
CA ASP A 189 -4.24 -4.87 -5.19
C ASP A 189 -3.80 -5.50 -3.84
N ILE A 190 -4.75 -5.84 -2.96
CA ILE A 190 -4.49 -6.49 -1.67
C ILE A 190 -4.38 -8.00 -1.90
N THR A 191 -3.25 -8.41 -2.48
CA THR A 191 -2.97 -9.82 -2.73
C THR A 191 -2.23 -10.47 -1.57
N LYS A 192 -2.24 -11.80 -1.56
CA LYS A 192 -1.53 -12.59 -0.56
C LYS A 192 -0.03 -12.32 -0.57
N GLU A 193 0.57 -12.19 -1.75
CA GLU A 193 1.99 -11.92 -1.94
C GLU A 193 2.35 -10.53 -1.41
N ALA A 194 1.51 -9.53 -1.70
CA ALA A 194 1.69 -8.16 -1.24
C ALA A 194 1.67 -8.08 0.29
N VAL A 195 0.74 -8.77 0.95
CA VAL A 195 0.65 -8.82 2.41
C VAL A 195 1.78 -9.67 3.01
N ALA A 196 2.07 -10.83 2.43
CA ALA A 196 3.13 -11.72 2.88
C ALA A 196 4.51 -11.04 2.83
N SER A 197 4.80 -10.28 1.77
CA SER A 197 6.07 -9.56 1.62
C SER A 197 6.33 -8.58 2.78
N LEU A 198 5.29 -7.87 3.26
CA LEU A 198 5.44 -6.97 4.39
C LEU A 198 5.48 -7.72 5.74
N VAL A 199 4.55 -8.66 5.95
CA VAL A 199 4.32 -9.27 7.27
C VAL A 199 5.34 -10.38 7.59
N LEU A 200 5.80 -11.11 6.58
CA LEU A 200 6.74 -12.22 6.72
C LEU A 200 8.20 -11.78 6.56
N SER A 201 8.49 -10.55 6.14
CA SER A 201 9.86 -10.04 6.04
C SER A 201 10.62 -10.23 7.37
N SER A 202 11.86 -10.69 7.27
CA SER A 202 12.79 -10.84 8.40
C SER A 202 13.27 -9.50 8.96
N SER A 203 13.05 -8.42 8.21
CA SER A 203 13.41 -7.05 8.59
C SER A 203 12.45 -6.44 9.61
N HIS A 204 11.27 -7.05 9.78
CA HIS A 204 10.24 -6.61 10.70
C HIS A 204 10.26 -7.44 11.99
N SER A 205 10.33 -6.78 13.15
CA SER A 205 10.24 -7.35 14.51
C SER A 205 10.98 -8.68 14.66
N GLN A 206 12.32 -8.60 14.66
CA GLN A 206 13.21 -9.74 14.84
C GLN A 206 12.92 -10.52 16.13
N ASP A 207 12.31 -9.85 17.11
CA ASP A 207 12.00 -10.39 18.44
C ASP A 207 10.68 -11.17 18.49
N LYS A 208 9.83 -11.09 17.45
CA LYS A 208 8.51 -11.73 17.43
C LYS A 208 8.44 -12.86 16.42
N ALA A 209 8.00 -14.02 16.89
CA ALA A 209 7.68 -15.14 16.03
C ALA A 209 6.62 -14.75 14.99
N VAL A 210 6.80 -15.18 13.75
CA VAL A 210 5.90 -14.87 12.62
C VAL A 210 4.43 -15.18 12.94
N LYS A 211 4.17 -16.28 13.65
CA LYS A 211 2.82 -16.67 14.09
C LYS A 211 2.18 -15.63 15.02
N ALA A 212 2.95 -14.99 15.90
CA ALA A 212 2.47 -13.91 16.74
C ALA A 212 2.12 -12.67 15.91
N ARG A 213 2.96 -12.32 14.92
CA ARG A 213 2.72 -11.18 14.02
C ARG A 213 1.43 -11.33 13.20
N LEU A 214 1.15 -12.53 12.70
CA LEU A 214 -0.11 -12.84 11.99
C LEU A 214 -1.34 -12.75 12.91
N ARG A 215 -1.23 -13.17 14.17
CA ARG A 215 -2.31 -13.01 15.16
C ARG A 215 -2.58 -11.55 15.46
N GLU A 216 -1.53 -10.74 15.65
CA GLU A 216 -1.67 -9.29 15.83
C GLU A 216 -2.35 -8.65 14.62
N LEU A 217 -1.96 -9.03 13.41
CA LEU A 217 -2.58 -8.54 12.18
C LEU A 217 -4.10 -8.87 12.14
N LEU A 218 -4.49 -10.10 12.47
CA LEU A 218 -5.90 -10.51 12.54
C LEU A 218 -6.69 -9.72 13.59
N LEU A 219 -6.09 -9.43 14.75
CA LEU A 219 -6.74 -8.64 15.79
C LEU A 219 -6.97 -7.19 15.35
N LEU A 220 -6.05 -6.63 14.58
CA LEU A 220 -6.13 -5.25 14.08
C LEU A 220 -7.11 -5.12 12.90
N TRP A 221 -7.12 -6.09 11.99
CA TRP A 221 -7.88 -6.07 10.75
C TRP A 221 -9.16 -6.92 10.80
N HIS A 222 -9.62 -7.31 11.99
CA HIS A 222 -10.90 -7.99 12.13
C HIS A 222 -12.04 -7.09 11.61
N PRO A 223 -12.92 -7.57 10.71
CA PRO A 223 -13.91 -6.73 10.05
C PRO A 223 -14.83 -6.03 11.05
N ASP A 224 -15.34 -6.73 12.06
CA ASP A 224 -16.20 -6.14 13.09
C ASP A 224 -15.51 -5.00 13.87
N LYS A 225 -14.25 -5.22 14.29
CA LYS A 225 -13.50 -4.22 15.07
C LYS A 225 -13.12 -3.02 14.21
N PHE A 226 -12.73 -3.25 12.96
CA PHE A 226 -12.36 -2.18 12.05
C PHE A 226 -13.58 -1.33 11.69
N VAL A 227 -14.69 -1.98 11.31
CA VAL A 227 -15.93 -1.31 10.92
C VAL A 227 -16.47 -0.48 12.08
N GLY A 228 -16.59 -1.07 13.28
CA GLY A 228 -17.11 -0.37 14.44
C GLY A 228 -16.27 0.83 14.88
N ARG A 229 -14.96 0.84 14.58
CA ARG A 229 -14.04 1.89 15.05
C ARG A 229 -13.75 2.98 14.02
N TRP A 230 -13.61 2.64 12.74
CA TRP A 230 -13.12 3.58 11.73
C TRP A 230 -14.06 3.82 10.54
N MET A 231 -15.07 2.97 10.30
CA MET A 231 -15.94 3.11 9.12
C MET A 231 -16.70 4.44 9.09
N CYS A 232 -17.04 5.00 10.26
CA CYS A 232 -17.72 6.29 10.34
C CYS A 232 -16.89 7.48 9.84
N TYR A 233 -15.56 7.33 9.72
CA TYR A 233 -14.67 8.35 9.15
C TYR A 233 -14.41 8.13 7.66
N VAL A 234 -14.79 6.99 7.10
CA VAL A 234 -14.55 6.65 5.69
C VAL A 234 -15.59 7.32 4.81
N VAL A 235 -15.13 7.98 3.75
CA VAL A 235 -16.02 8.60 2.75
C VAL A 235 -16.97 7.56 2.17
N PRO A 236 -18.28 7.83 2.04
CA PRO A 236 -19.27 6.86 1.56
C PRO A 236 -18.90 6.18 0.23
N ALA A 237 -18.22 6.90 -0.66
CA ALA A 237 -17.77 6.37 -1.95
C ALA A 237 -16.73 5.23 -1.83
N ASP A 238 -15.89 5.27 -0.80
CA ASP A 238 -14.80 4.30 -0.57
C ASP A 238 -15.20 3.20 0.43
N GLN A 239 -16.31 3.34 1.17
CA GLN A 239 -16.78 2.32 2.11
C GLN A 239 -16.90 0.89 1.55
N PRO A 240 -17.42 0.65 0.32
CA PRO A 240 -17.44 -0.71 -0.24
C PRO A 240 -16.03 -1.26 -0.44
N ASP A 241 -15.14 -0.48 -1.08
CA ASP A 241 -13.75 -0.85 -1.34
C ASP A 241 -12.98 -1.13 -0.03
N VAL A 242 -13.23 -0.33 1.01
CA VAL A 242 -12.61 -0.50 2.33
C VAL A 242 -13.11 -1.77 3.02
N THR A 243 -14.43 -2.03 2.97
CA THR A 243 -15.02 -3.27 3.54
C THR A 243 -14.40 -4.50 2.89
N GLU A 244 -14.32 -4.50 1.55
CA GLU A 244 -13.71 -5.59 0.79
C GLU A 244 -12.23 -5.76 1.12
N GLY A 245 -11.47 -4.66 1.17
CA GLY A 245 -10.05 -4.70 1.50
C GLY A 245 -9.78 -5.23 2.91
N VAL A 246 -10.58 -4.83 3.91
CA VAL A 246 -10.47 -5.35 5.29
C VAL A 246 -10.76 -6.86 5.32
N MET A 247 -11.81 -7.30 4.63
CA MET A 247 -12.11 -8.73 4.50
C MET A 247 -10.97 -9.50 3.82
N ALA A 248 -10.39 -8.95 2.74
CA ALA A 248 -9.28 -9.55 2.03
C ALA A 248 -8.05 -9.73 2.94
N VAL A 249 -7.68 -8.70 3.70
CA VAL A 249 -6.56 -8.77 4.66
C VAL A 249 -6.83 -9.85 5.72
N ALA A 250 -8.03 -9.90 6.31
CA ALA A 250 -8.36 -10.90 7.32
C ALA A 250 -8.34 -12.33 6.75
N ARG A 251 -8.83 -12.54 5.53
CA ARG A 251 -8.78 -13.84 4.83
C ARG A 251 -7.33 -14.26 4.58
N ILE A 252 -6.52 -13.39 3.99
CA ILE A 252 -5.11 -13.64 3.69
C ILE A 252 -4.33 -13.96 4.97
N ALA A 253 -4.56 -13.21 6.05
CA ALA A 253 -3.88 -13.44 7.33
C ALA A 253 -4.21 -14.82 7.92
N ASN A 254 -5.46 -15.28 7.79
CA ASN A 254 -5.87 -16.64 8.19
C ASN A 254 -5.23 -17.71 7.30
N GLU A 255 -5.20 -17.53 5.98
CA GLU A 255 -4.54 -18.45 5.04
C GLU A 255 -3.05 -18.62 5.37
N LEU A 256 -2.32 -17.50 5.54
CA LEU A 256 -0.90 -17.52 5.90
C LEU A 256 -0.65 -18.20 7.26
N MET A 257 -1.58 -18.06 8.20
CA MET A 257 -1.51 -18.74 9.49
C MET A 257 -1.75 -20.25 9.36
N ALA A 258 -2.73 -20.66 8.55
CA ALA A 258 -3.03 -22.06 8.28
C ALA A 258 -1.86 -22.77 7.59
N GLU A 259 -1.27 -22.17 6.55
CA GLU A 259 -0.09 -22.71 5.86
C GLU A 259 1.10 -22.92 6.79
N ARG A 260 1.32 -21.98 7.71
CA ARG A 260 2.38 -22.10 8.72
C ARG A 260 2.12 -23.23 9.71
N ASN A 261 0.87 -23.46 10.08
CA ASN A 261 0.51 -24.57 10.98
C ASN A 261 0.68 -25.93 10.28
N LEU A 262 0.35 -26.01 8.98
CA LEU A 262 0.52 -27.22 8.18
C LEU A 262 1.99 -27.57 7.89
N ARG A 263 2.89 -26.58 7.84
CA ARG A 263 4.34 -26.79 7.65
C ARG A 263 5.11 -27.18 8.92
N LEU A 264 4.43 -27.27 10.06
CA LEU A 264 5.02 -27.60 11.36
C LEU A 264 4.59 -28.99 11.88
N ILE A 265 3.97 -29.80 11.02
CA ILE A 265 3.64 -31.21 11.22
C ILE A 265 4.50 -32.01 10.24
#